data_AF-A0A0C9T609-F1
#
_entry.id   AF-A0A0C9T609-F1
#
_cell.length_a   1.000
_cell.length_b   1.000
_cell.length_c   1.000
_cell.angle_alpha   90.00
_cell.angle_beta   90.00
_cell.angle_gamma   90.00
#
_symmetry.space_group_name_H-M   'P 1'
#
loop_
_entity.id
_entity.type
_entity.pdbx_description
1 polymer ?
#
loop_
_entity_poly.entity_id
_entity_poly.type
_entity_poly.pdbx_seq_one_letter_code
_entity_poly.pdbx_strand_id
1 'polypeptide(L)'
;FARDFLWEEHEVSFSPSVNLSIFVSPLPTPPVSELNSAAALSTISTHTDLFKIVTPIKVDRLKALLSTHPNQPFVKSVCRGLREGFWP
;
A
#
# COMPACT_ATOMS: atom_id res chain seq x y z
N PHE A 1 -3.85 -9.27 23.73
CA PHE A 1 -3.55 -10.29 22.71
C PHE A 1 -4.72 -10.27 21.72
N ALA A 2 -4.51 -9.73 20.51
CA ALA A 2 -5.58 -9.55 19.53
C ALA A 2 -6.00 -10.91 18.97
N ARG A 3 -7.30 -11.20 18.97
CA ARG A 3 -7.87 -12.54 18.81
C ARG A 3 -8.71 -12.62 17.52
N ASP A 4 -8.00 -12.54 16.40
CA ASP A 4 -8.26 -13.30 15.16
C ASP A 4 -7.00 -14.11 14.77
N PHE A 5 -6.09 -14.23 15.73
CA PHE A 5 -5.23 -15.38 15.92
C PHE A 5 -6.12 -16.44 16.58
N LEU A 6 -6.57 -17.42 15.79
CA LEU A 6 -7.58 -18.42 16.17
C LEU A 6 -7.17 -19.18 17.45
N TRP A 7 -8.14 -19.42 18.34
CA TRP A 7 -8.02 -20.34 19.48
C TRP A 7 -8.84 -21.63 19.30
N GLU A 8 -9.38 -21.87 18.10
CA GLU A 8 -10.07 -23.12 17.79
C GLU A 8 -9.46 -23.80 16.58
N GLU A 9 -9.20 -25.10 16.73
CA GLU A 9 -8.37 -25.92 15.84
C GLU A 9 -9.10 -26.40 14.57
N HIS A 10 -10.39 -26.07 14.37
CA HIS A 10 -11.24 -26.78 13.41
C HIS A 10 -11.99 -25.95 12.36
N GLU A 11 -11.68 -24.66 12.17
CA GLU A 11 -12.13 -23.92 10.98
C GLU A 11 -10.92 -23.47 10.16
N VAL A 12 -10.90 -23.78 8.86
CA VAL A 12 -10.01 -23.12 7.90
C VAL A 12 -10.54 -21.69 7.69
N SER A 13 -10.41 -20.87 8.72
CA SER A 13 -10.71 -19.46 8.66
C SER A 13 -9.45 -18.76 8.16
N PHE A 14 -9.50 -18.24 6.95
CA PHE A 14 -8.43 -17.38 6.44
C PHE A 14 -8.24 -16.22 7.42
N SER A 15 -6.99 -15.86 7.71
CA SER A 15 -6.76 -14.69 8.55
C SER A 15 -7.49 -13.47 7.95
N PRO A 16 -8.05 -12.58 8.78
CA PRO A 16 -8.75 -11.40 8.27
C PRO A 16 -7.88 -10.59 7.29
N SER A 17 -6.56 -10.57 7.51
CA SER A 17 -5.61 -9.91 6.61
C SER A 17 -5.54 -10.57 5.22
N VAL A 18 -5.57 -11.90 5.14
CA VAL A 18 -5.62 -12.62 3.85
C VAL A 18 -6.92 -12.28 3.14
N ASN A 19 -8.05 -12.40 3.84
CA ASN A 19 -9.37 -12.11 3.28
C ASN A 19 -9.46 -10.65 2.78
N LEU A 20 -9.04 -9.69 3.60
CA LEU A 20 -8.98 -8.28 3.22
C LEU A 20 -8.11 -8.05 1.99
N SER A 21 -6.91 -8.62 1.93
CA SER A 21 -6.02 -8.43 0.78
C SER A 21 -6.64 -8.89 -0.56
N ILE A 22 -7.53 -9.88 -0.51
CA ILE A 22 -8.21 -10.44 -1.70
C ILE A 22 -9.33 -9.51 -2.19
N PHE A 23 -10.05 -8.82 -1.30
CA PHE A 23 -11.27 -8.09 -1.67
C PHE A 23 -11.21 -6.58 -1.48
N VAL A 24 -10.21 -6.06 -0.78
CA VAL A 24 -10.09 -4.61 -0.53
C VAL A 24 -9.88 -3.85 -1.84
N SER A 25 -10.50 -2.68 -1.94
CA SER A 25 -10.28 -1.78 -3.07
C SER A 25 -8.81 -1.29 -3.12
N PRO A 26 -8.32 -0.86 -4.29
CA PRO A 26 -7.03 -0.19 -4.40
C PRO A 26 -6.93 0.99 -3.43
N LEU A 27 -5.73 1.22 -2.89
CA LEU A 27 -5.46 2.38 -2.06
C LEU A 27 -5.72 3.68 -2.83
N PRO A 28 -6.28 4.70 -2.17
CA PRO A 28 -6.68 5.93 -2.83
C PRO A 28 -5.48 6.66 -3.44
N THR A 29 -5.77 7.47 -4.44
CA THR A 29 -4.86 8.50 -4.96
C THR A 29 -5.21 9.83 -4.33
N PRO A 30 -4.26 10.77 -4.21
CA PRO A 30 -4.58 12.14 -3.88
C PRO A 30 -5.59 12.71 -4.90
N PRO A 31 -6.53 13.56 -4.46
CA PRO A 31 -7.39 14.31 -5.37
C PRO A 31 -6.55 15.13 -6.36
N VAL A 32 -7.08 15.36 -7.57
CA VAL A 32 -6.37 16.10 -8.62
C VAL A 32 -6.03 17.54 -8.19
N SER A 33 -6.85 18.16 -7.35
CA SER A 33 -6.58 19.47 -6.77
C SER A 33 -5.30 19.49 -5.92
N GLU A 34 -5.08 18.42 -5.14
CA GLU A 34 -3.91 18.27 -4.28
C GLU A 34 -2.67 17.91 -5.12
N LEU A 35 -2.81 17.01 -6.10
CA LEU A 35 -1.72 16.66 -7.02
C LEU A 35 -1.17 17.88 -7.79
N ASN A 36 -2.04 18.83 -8.12
CA ASN A 36 -1.68 20.03 -8.90
C ASN A 36 -1.40 21.26 -8.01
N SER A 37 -1.32 21.10 -6.69
CA SER A 37 -1.02 22.20 -5.78
C SER A 37 0.41 22.71 -6.02
N ALA A 38 0.54 23.86 -6.67
CA ALA A 38 1.83 24.45 -7.00
C ALA A 38 2.69 24.71 -5.74
N ALA A 39 2.06 25.10 -4.63
CA ALA A 39 2.75 25.33 -3.36
C ALA A 39 3.32 24.02 -2.79
N ALA A 40 2.54 22.93 -2.81
CA ALA A 40 2.99 21.62 -2.34
C ALA A 40 4.13 21.09 -3.23
N LEU A 41 3.95 21.12 -4.55
CA LEU A 41 4.96 20.66 -5.51
C LEU A 41 6.26 21.45 -5.39
N SER A 42 6.19 22.77 -5.23
CA SER A 42 7.36 23.62 -4.99
C SER A 42 8.07 23.24 -3.70
N THR A 43 7.32 23.02 -2.61
CA THR A 43 7.88 22.63 -1.31
C THR A 43 8.59 21.28 -1.38
N ILE A 44 7.95 20.28 -2.00
CA ILE A 44 8.50 18.93 -2.20
C ILE A 44 9.78 18.98 -3.02
N SER A 45 9.79 19.78 -4.10
CA SER A 45 10.98 19.92 -4.97
C SER A 45 12.12 20.66 -4.28
N THR A 46 11.83 21.59 -3.38
CA THR A 46 12.85 22.41 -2.71
C THR A 46 13.44 21.71 -1.49
N HIS A 47 12.66 20.85 -0.82
CA HIS A 47 13.04 20.14 0.40
C HIS A 47 12.96 18.63 0.24
N THR A 48 13.60 18.10 -0.81
CA THR A 48 13.57 16.66 -1.13
C THR A 48 14.10 15.76 -0.01
N ASP A 49 14.94 16.30 0.87
CA ASP A 49 15.45 15.64 2.08
C ASP A 49 14.34 15.35 3.11
N LEU A 50 13.35 16.23 3.24
CA LEU A 50 12.21 16.07 4.15
C LEU A 50 11.17 15.07 3.61
N PHE A 51 11.04 14.97 2.30
CA PHE A 51 10.02 14.14 1.62
C PHE A 51 10.61 12.89 0.97
N LYS A 52 11.82 12.48 1.35
CA LYS A 52 12.47 11.30 0.78
C LYS A 52 11.71 10.03 1.17
N ILE A 53 11.22 9.31 0.17
CA ILE A 53 10.59 8.00 0.38
C ILE A 53 11.69 6.96 0.51
N VAL A 54 12.01 6.59 1.75
CA VAL A 54 12.96 5.51 2.06
C VAL A 54 12.17 4.28 2.48
N THR A 55 12.00 3.34 1.56
CA THR A 55 11.40 2.04 1.86
C THR A 55 12.48 0.95 1.94
N PRO A 56 12.56 0.18 3.03
CA PRO A 56 13.46 -0.98 3.10
C PRO A 56 12.96 -2.16 2.24
N ILE A 57 11.74 -2.06 1.71
CA ILE A 57 11.09 -3.12 0.94
C ILE A 57 11.58 -3.06 -0.51
N LYS A 58 12.08 -4.19 -1.03
CA LYS A 58 12.42 -4.35 -2.45
C LYS A 58 11.13 -4.44 -3.28
N VAL A 59 10.58 -3.29 -3.66
CA VAL A 59 9.24 -3.19 -4.28
C VAL A 59 9.13 -4.02 -5.56
N ASP A 60 10.17 -4.06 -6.40
CA ASP A 60 10.13 -4.88 -7.62
C ASP A 60 10.10 -6.37 -7.32
N ARG A 61 10.80 -6.82 -6.27
CA ARG A 61 10.75 -8.22 -5.82
C ARG A 61 9.40 -8.56 -5.22
N LEU A 62 8.82 -7.67 -4.41
CA LEU A 62 7.48 -7.84 -3.86
C LEU A 62 6.44 -7.96 -4.99
N LYS A 63 6.48 -7.06 -5.97
CA LYS A 63 5.60 -7.09 -7.15
C LYS A 63 5.74 -8.40 -7.92
N ALA A 64 6.95 -8.91 -8.09
CA ALA A 64 7.19 -10.18 -8.77
C ALA A 64 6.65 -11.38 -7.97
N LEU A 65 6.84 -11.41 -6.65
CA LEU A 65 6.30 -12.47 -5.79
C LEU A 65 4.77 -12.49 -5.76
N LEU A 66 4.13 -11.34 -5.96
CA LEU A 66 2.67 -11.18 -5.96
C LEU A 66 2.07 -11.18 -7.36
N SER A 67 2.79 -11.62 -8.40
CA SER A 67 2.31 -11.59 -9.78
C SER A 67 1.05 -12.42 -10.01
N THR A 68 0.84 -13.46 -9.21
CA THR A 68 -0.32 -14.37 -9.26
C THR A 68 -1.42 -14.03 -8.24
N HIS A 69 -1.25 -12.95 -7.47
CA HIS A 69 -2.24 -12.54 -6.48
C HIS A 69 -3.57 -12.16 -7.16
N PRO A 70 -4.73 -12.60 -6.66
CA PRO A 70 -6.02 -12.37 -7.32
C PRO A 70 -6.39 -10.89 -7.41
N ASN A 71 -6.04 -10.09 -6.40
CA ASN A 71 -6.29 -8.65 -6.37
C ASN A 71 -5.09 -7.83 -6.88
N GLN A 72 -4.79 -7.96 -8.18
CA GLN A 72 -3.75 -7.16 -8.82
C GLN A 72 -3.97 -5.63 -8.69
N PRO A 73 -5.20 -5.09 -8.74
CA PRO A 73 -5.42 -3.66 -8.51
C PRO A 73 -4.91 -3.18 -7.15
N PHE A 74 -5.20 -3.93 -6.07
CA PHE A 74 -4.68 -3.61 -4.75
C PHE A 74 -3.15 -3.73 -4.68
N VAL A 75 -2.56 -4.83 -5.18
CA VAL A 75 -1.09 -5.01 -5.21
C VAL A 75 -0.40 -3.85 -5.93
N LYS A 76 -0.92 -3.41 -7.07
CA LYS A 76 -0.38 -2.26 -7.81
C LYS A 76 -0.45 -0.98 -7.00
N SER A 77 -1.55 -0.73 -6.30
CA SER A 77 -1.70 0.47 -5.45
C SER A 77 -0.73 0.47 -4.26
N VAL A 78 -0.51 -0.68 -3.61
CA VAL A 78 0.49 -0.83 -2.55
C VAL A 78 1.90 -0.60 -3.10
N CYS A 79 2.23 -1.22 -4.23
CA CYS A 79 3.54 -1.03 -4.88
C CYS A 79 3.77 0.42 -5.33
N ARG A 80 2.72 1.14 -5.70
CA ARG A 80 2.78 2.58 -6.00
C ARG A 80 3.06 3.37 -4.73
N GLY A 81 2.29 3.16 -3.66
CA GLY A 81 2.50 3.85 -2.38
C GLY A 81 3.87 3.60 -1.75
N LEU A 82 4.45 2.42 -1.92
CA LEU A 82 5.81 2.12 -1.48
C LEU A 82 6.90 2.89 -2.27
N ARG A 83 6.62 3.32 -3.51
CA ARG A 83 7.55 4.09 -4.33
C ARG A 83 7.33 5.59 -4.24
N GLU A 84 6.08 6.00 -4.13
CA GLU A 84 5.62 7.39 -4.32
C GLU A 84 5.00 8.01 -3.05
N GLY A 85 4.85 7.23 -1.98
CA GLY A 85 4.16 7.65 -0.76
C GLY A 85 2.67 7.29 -0.78
N PHE A 86 2.09 7.11 0.41
CA PHE A 86 0.67 6.81 0.58
C PHE A 86 -0.14 8.10 0.74
N TRP A 87 -1.31 8.14 0.12
CA TRP A 87 -2.29 9.18 0.39
C TRP A 87 -3.13 8.78 1.62
N PRO A 88 -3.27 9.67 2.63
CA PRO A 88 -4.09 9.41 3.82
C PRO A 88 -5.59 9.42 3.54
#